data_AF-A0A2L2TQG1-F1
#
_entry.id   AF-A0A2L2TQG1-F1
#
_cell.length_a   1.000
_cell.length_b   1.000
_cell.length_c   1.000
_cell.angle_alpha   90.00
_cell.angle_beta   90.00
_cell.angle_gamma   90.00
#
_symmetry.space_group_name_H-M   'P 1'
#
loop_
_entity.id
_entity.type
_entity.pdbx_description
1 polymer ?
#
loop_
_entity_poly.entity_id
_entity_poly.type
_entity_poly.pdbx_seq_one_letter_code
_entity_poly.pdbx_strand_id
1 'polypeptide(L)'
;MSSGENKLRPATTAGGHIEDRGQPALPVVHRRFANPSPLGLLSFATGIVLNPFGTLSPDFQQAIAIYIWAWFILTVIYTIAAVRSSWVLFLDLLALDICLILLAAGNMVNSMSVLNAGYAFGYLVAVMSYWAGCAGLFAGGVTPFEIPTFPMYKEA
;
A
#
# COMPACT_ATOMS: atom_id res chain seq x y z
N MET A 1 -31.59 -23.53 -45.97
CA MET A 1 -32.40 -23.62 -44.74
C MET A 1 -31.58 -24.38 -43.70
N SER A 2 -30.62 -23.72 -43.04
CA SER A 2 -29.89 -24.27 -41.89
C SER A 2 -28.92 -23.22 -41.35
N SER A 3 -29.23 -22.65 -40.19
CA SER A 3 -28.26 -22.20 -39.19
C SER A 3 -29.07 -21.78 -37.96
N GLY A 4 -29.75 -22.77 -37.36
CA GLY A 4 -30.45 -22.58 -36.10
C GLY A 4 -29.44 -22.64 -34.96
N GLU A 5 -29.26 -21.50 -34.29
CA GLU A 5 -29.12 -21.40 -32.84
C GLU A 5 -28.18 -22.42 -32.16
N ASN A 6 -26.88 -22.16 -32.17
CA ASN A 6 -25.97 -22.74 -31.19
C ASN A 6 -26.11 -22.00 -29.84
N LYS A 7 -27.29 -22.05 -29.24
CA LYS A 7 -27.54 -21.60 -27.87
C LYS A 7 -27.49 -22.85 -27.01
N LEU A 8 -26.33 -23.10 -26.38
CA LEU A 8 -26.08 -24.24 -25.50
C LEU A 8 -27.22 -24.34 -24.50
N ARG A 9 -28.10 -25.33 -24.69
CA ARG A 9 -29.25 -25.55 -23.81
C ARG A 9 -28.69 -25.88 -22.42
N PRO A 10 -29.21 -25.26 -21.34
CA PRO A 10 -28.81 -25.62 -19.99
C PRO A 10 -28.91 -27.13 -19.81
N ALA A 11 -27.83 -27.77 -19.39
CA ALA A 11 -27.84 -29.21 -19.14
C ALA A 11 -28.91 -29.51 -18.08
N THR A 12 -29.74 -30.52 -18.33
CA THR A 12 -30.79 -30.93 -17.41
C THR A 12 -30.34 -32.22 -16.76
N THR A 13 -30.28 -32.28 -15.43
CA THR A 13 -29.91 -33.50 -14.71
C THR A 13 -30.95 -34.59 -14.95
N ALA A 14 -30.61 -35.87 -14.74
CA ALA A 14 -31.52 -37.00 -14.98
C ALA A 14 -32.86 -36.91 -14.22
N GLY A 15 -32.94 -36.08 -13.17
CA GLY A 15 -34.16 -35.77 -12.41
C GLY A 15 -34.99 -34.58 -12.93
N GLY A 16 -34.69 -34.03 -14.11
CA GLY A 16 -35.51 -32.98 -14.75
C GLY A 16 -35.26 -31.54 -14.28
N HIS A 17 -34.34 -31.32 -13.34
CA HIS A 17 -33.95 -29.98 -12.90
C HIS A 17 -32.90 -29.36 -13.84
N ILE A 18 -33.02 -28.06 -14.10
CA ILE A 18 -32.00 -27.31 -14.84
C ILE A 18 -30.72 -27.29 -13.98
N GLU A 19 -29.57 -27.64 -14.56
CA GLU A 19 -28.29 -27.61 -13.85
C GLU A 19 -27.90 -26.16 -13.52
N ASP A 20 -28.25 -25.73 -12.30
CA ASP A 20 -27.70 -24.54 -11.68
C ASP A 20 -26.33 -24.87 -11.09
N ARG A 21 -25.28 -24.39 -11.75
CA ARG A 21 -23.88 -24.57 -11.31
C ARG A 21 -23.44 -23.48 -10.33
N GLY A 22 -24.35 -22.64 -9.84
CA GLY A 22 -24.11 -21.83 -8.66
C GLY A 22 -23.79 -22.75 -7.49
N GLN A 23 -22.57 -22.70 -6.97
CA GLN A 23 -22.27 -23.38 -5.70
C GLN A 23 -23.16 -22.75 -4.62
N PRO A 24 -24.07 -23.50 -3.98
CA PRO A 24 -25.02 -22.94 -2.99
C PRO A 24 -24.33 -22.33 -1.77
N ALA A 25 -23.07 -22.73 -1.54
CA ALA A 25 -22.26 -22.30 -0.41
C ALA A 25 -21.54 -20.95 -0.63
N LEU A 26 -21.55 -20.40 -1.85
CA LEU A 26 -20.86 -19.15 -2.14
C LEU A 26 -21.83 -18.09 -2.69
N PRO A 27 -21.81 -16.87 -2.15
CA PRO A 27 -22.62 -15.79 -2.68
C PRO A 27 -22.21 -15.48 -4.13
N VAL A 28 -23.20 -15.35 -5.01
CA VAL A 28 -22.99 -14.95 -6.42
C VAL A 28 -22.49 -13.50 -6.44
N VAL A 29 -21.19 -13.30 -6.68
CA VAL A 29 -20.60 -11.97 -6.78
C VAL A 29 -20.76 -11.43 -8.20
N HIS A 30 -21.58 -10.39 -8.37
CA HIS A 30 -21.58 -9.58 -9.59
C HIS A 30 -20.28 -8.77 -9.61
N ARG A 31 -19.29 -9.23 -10.39
CA ARG A 31 -18.04 -8.51 -10.64
C ARG A 31 -18.35 -7.12 -11.24
N ARG A 32 -18.35 -6.10 -10.37
CA ARG A 32 -18.40 -4.69 -10.76
C ARG A 32 -17.17 -4.43 -11.61
N PHE A 33 -17.36 -4.22 -12.92
CA PHE A 33 -16.30 -3.84 -13.84
C PHE A 33 -15.61 -2.59 -13.29
N ALA A 34 -14.38 -2.79 -12.85
CA ALA A 34 -13.38 -1.79 -12.48
C ALA A 34 -13.82 -0.70 -11.49
N ASN A 35 -13.21 -0.71 -10.31
CA ASN A 35 -12.92 0.53 -9.62
C ASN A 35 -12.12 1.40 -10.62
N PRO A 36 -12.55 2.62 -10.99
CA PRO A 36 -11.85 3.46 -11.96
C PRO A 36 -10.63 4.17 -11.35
N SER A 37 -10.52 4.15 -10.01
CA SER A 37 -9.40 4.81 -9.31
C SER A 37 -8.00 4.30 -9.70
N PRO A 38 -7.75 3.00 -9.99
CA PRO A 38 -6.44 2.54 -10.43
C PRO A 38 -6.11 3.03 -11.85
N LEU A 39 -7.07 3.10 -12.78
CA LEU A 39 -6.82 3.63 -14.12
C LEU A 39 -6.54 5.14 -14.11
N GLY A 40 -7.25 5.90 -13.27
CA GLY A 40 -6.99 7.32 -13.07
C GLY A 40 -5.59 7.58 -12.51
N LEU A 41 -5.16 6.77 -11.53
CA LEU A 41 -3.81 6.87 -10.95
C LEU A 41 -2.72 6.56 -11.98
N LEU A 42 -2.93 5.54 -12.83
CA LEU A 42 -1.99 5.16 -13.90
C LEU A 42 -1.92 6.24 -15.00
N SER A 43 -3.04 6.87 -15.33
CA SER A 43 -3.08 7.99 -16.29
C SER A 43 -2.33 9.22 -15.76
N PHE A 44 -2.45 9.52 -14.47
CA PHE A 44 -1.69 10.60 -13.83
C PHE A 44 -0.18 10.30 -13.81
N ALA A 45 0.20 9.05 -13.50
CA ALA A 45 1.60 8.63 -13.52
C ALA A 45 2.24 8.72 -14.92
N THR A 46 1.49 8.39 -15.97
CA THR A 46 2.03 8.39 -17.34
C THR A 46 2.46 9.80 -17.80
N GLY A 47 1.66 10.83 -17.50
CA GLY A 47 2.00 12.22 -17.84
C GLY A 47 3.16 12.80 -17.03
N ILE A 48 3.45 12.23 -15.86
CA ILE A 48 4.63 12.60 -15.04
C ILE A 48 5.90 11.94 -15.59
N VAL A 49 5.81 10.69 -16.04
CA VAL A 49 6.98 9.87 -16.41
C VAL A 49 7.44 10.13 -17.84
N LEU A 50 6.51 10.24 -18.80
CA LEU A 50 6.82 10.20 -20.23
C LEU A 50 6.42 11.50 -20.93
N ASN A 51 7.37 12.08 -21.66
CA ASN A 51 7.07 13.10 -22.66
C ASN A 51 6.34 12.47 -23.87
N PRO A 52 5.66 13.27 -24.72
CA PRO A 52 4.98 12.78 -25.93
C PRO A 52 5.86 11.96 -26.89
N PHE A 53 7.18 12.06 -26.74
CA PHE A 53 8.19 11.36 -27.54
C PHE A 53 8.74 10.08 -26.87
N GLY A 54 8.16 9.64 -25.76
CA GLY A 54 8.54 8.41 -25.06
C GLY A 54 9.83 8.51 -24.23
N THR A 55 10.37 9.72 -24.03
CA THR A 55 11.54 9.98 -23.19
C THR A 55 11.13 10.35 -21.78
N LEU A 56 11.99 10.06 -20.80
CA LEU A 56 11.80 10.49 -19.42
C LEU A 56 11.73 12.01 -19.36
N SER A 57 10.68 12.57 -18.76
CA SER A 57 10.57 14.02 -18.60
C SER A 57 11.68 14.54 -17.67
N PRO A 58 12.31 15.69 -17.96
CA PRO A 58 13.27 16.30 -17.03
C PRO A 58 12.60 16.70 -15.71
N ASP A 59 11.28 16.90 -15.72
CA ASP A 59 10.47 17.26 -14.54
C ASP A 59 10.13 16.05 -13.65
N PHE A 60 10.43 14.83 -14.09
CA PHE A 60 10.08 13.59 -13.39
C PHE A 60 10.64 13.54 -11.96
N GLN A 61 11.91 13.92 -11.77
CA GLN A 61 12.53 13.97 -10.43
C GLN A 61 11.84 14.99 -9.52
N GLN A 62 11.42 16.12 -10.07
CA GLN A 62 10.70 17.14 -9.31
C GLN A 62 9.27 16.69 -8.97
N ALA A 63 8.61 15.96 -9.87
CA ALA A 63 7.31 15.34 -9.62
C ALA A 63 7.38 14.26 -8.53
N ILE A 64 8.44 13.44 -8.49
CA ILE A 64 8.69 12.51 -7.39
C ILE A 64 8.89 13.27 -6.08
N ALA A 65 9.66 14.36 -6.09
CA ALA A 65 9.91 15.15 -4.88
C ALA A 65 8.60 15.67 -4.27
N ILE A 66 7.70 16.27 -5.06
CA ILE A 66 6.41 16.77 -4.55
C ILE A 66 5.50 15.63 -4.05
N TYR A 67 5.58 14.44 -4.65
CA TYR A 67 4.87 13.25 -4.17
C TYR A 67 5.39 12.82 -2.79
N ILE A 68 6.71 12.77 -2.61
CA ILE A 68 7.32 12.42 -1.31
C ILE A 68 7.01 13.48 -0.25
N TRP A 69 6.98 14.77 -0.62
CA TRP A 69 6.53 15.85 0.27
C TRP A 69 5.08 15.69 0.75
N ALA A 70 4.17 15.25 -0.12
CA ALA A 70 2.78 14.97 0.27
C ALA A 70 2.71 13.80 1.27
N TRP A 71 3.47 12.73 1.02
CA TRP A 71 3.57 11.62 1.97
C TRP A 71 4.22 12.02 3.29
N PHE A 72 5.23 12.88 3.27
CA PHE A 72 5.85 13.43 4.48
C PHE A 72 4.83 14.19 5.35
N ILE A 73 3.98 15.04 4.76
CA ILE A 73 2.94 15.75 5.51
C ILE A 73 1.99 14.75 6.17
N LEU A 74 1.60 13.70 5.43
CA LEU A 74 0.71 12.66 5.92
C LEU A 74 1.39 11.86 7.06
N THR A 75 2.66 11.49 6.94
CA THR A 75 3.38 10.76 7.98
C THR A 75 3.57 11.59 9.24
N VAL A 76 3.85 12.89 9.14
CA VAL A 76 3.92 13.79 10.31
C VAL A 76 2.61 13.81 11.09
N ILE A 77 1.46 13.80 10.41
CA ILE A 77 0.14 13.69 11.07
C ILE A 77 0.00 12.35 11.78
N TYR A 78 0.47 11.26 11.18
CA TYR A 78 0.50 9.94 11.83
C TYR A 78 1.46 9.90 13.02
N THR A 79 2.59 10.61 12.97
CA THR A 79 3.55 10.72 14.07
C THR A 79 2.89 11.34 15.31
N ILE A 80 2.05 12.37 15.13
CA ILE A 80 1.27 12.98 16.23
C ILE A 80 0.25 11.98 16.81
N ALA A 81 -0.45 11.22 15.96
CA ALA A 81 -1.41 10.22 16.40
C ALA A 81 -0.74 9.05 17.14
N ALA A 82 0.49 8.69 16.76
CA ALA A 82 1.22 7.56 17.32
C ALA A 82 1.73 7.76 18.75
N VAL A 83 1.77 9.01 19.25
CA VAL A 83 2.18 9.33 20.64
C VAL A 83 1.34 8.56 21.68
N ARG A 84 0.09 8.20 21.35
CA ARG A 84 -0.78 7.41 22.25
C ARG A 84 -0.48 5.90 22.25
N SER A 85 0.21 5.36 21.25
CA SER A 85 0.26 3.91 21.01
C SER A 85 1.42 3.21 21.71
N SER A 86 2.67 3.53 21.38
CA SER A 86 3.86 2.88 21.94
C SER A 86 5.12 3.63 21.55
N TRP A 87 6.21 3.43 22.30
CA TRP A 87 7.48 4.09 21.98
C TRP A 87 8.12 3.57 20.69
N VAL A 88 7.91 2.29 20.38
CA VAL A 88 8.40 1.65 19.15
C VAL A 88 7.75 2.27 17.92
N LEU A 89 6.43 2.35 17.86
CA LEU A 89 5.72 2.93 16.70
C LEU A 89 5.98 4.42 16.53
N PHE A 90 6.20 5.14 17.63
CA PHE A 90 6.57 6.55 17.55
C PHE A 90 7.95 6.76 16.93
N LEU A 91 8.96 5.98 17.35
CA LEU A 91 10.31 6.05 16.80
C LEU A 91 10.36 5.59 15.34
N ASP A 92 9.54 4.61 14.94
CA ASP A 92 9.39 4.20 13.54
C ASP A 92 8.93 5.34 12.65
N LEU A 93 7.86 6.02 13.04
CA LEU A 93 7.31 7.12 12.24
C LEU A 93 8.24 8.34 12.25
N LEU A 94 8.93 8.61 13.36
CA LEU A 94 9.92 9.68 13.42
C LEU A 94 11.15 9.38 12.53
N ALA A 95 11.62 8.13 12.50
CA ALA A 95 12.70 7.72 11.60
C ALA A 95 12.25 7.75 10.13
N LEU A 96 10.99 7.39 9.85
CA LEU A 96 10.39 7.49 8.52
C LEU A 96 10.26 8.95 8.06
N ASP A 97 9.89 9.88 8.94
CA ASP A 97 9.84 11.32 8.64
C ASP A 97 11.22 11.86 8.21
N ILE A 98 12.29 11.43 8.88
CA ILE A 98 13.67 11.76 8.50
C ILE A 98 14.04 11.12 7.15
N CYS A 99 13.63 9.89 6.88
CA CYS A 99 13.87 9.23 5.59
C CYS A 99 13.19 10.00 4.44
N LEU A 100 11.91 10.36 4.61
CA LEU A 100 11.12 11.04 3.59
C LEU A 100 11.63 12.45 3.31
N ILE A 101 12.04 13.21 4.33
CA ILE A 101 12.60 14.57 4.11
C ILE A 101 13.96 14.51 3.40
N LEU A 102 14.83 13.54 3.73
CA LEU A 102 16.09 13.35 3.01
C LEU A 102 15.85 12.95 1.56
N LEU A 103 14.91 12.04 1.31
CA LEU A 103 14.61 11.59 -0.05
C LEU A 103 13.96 12.68 -0.89
N ALA A 104 13.06 13.49 -0.31
CA ALA A 104 12.45 14.64 -0.98
C ALA A 104 13.49 15.71 -1.32
N ALA A 105 14.31 16.12 -0.35
CA ALA A 105 15.36 17.11 -0.55
C ALA A 105 16.43 16.62 -1.55
N GLY A 106 16.81 15.34 -1.49
CA GLY A 106 17.76 14.76 -2.43
C GLY A 106 17.28 14.76 -3.88
N ASN A 107 15.99 14.53 -4.12
CA ASN A 107 15.39 14.61 -5.46
C ASN A 107 15.25 16.07 -5.96
N MET A 108 15.11 17.07 -5.08
CA MET A 108 15.08 18.49 -5.46
C MET A 108 16.47 19.08 -5.75
N VAL A 109 17.47 18.69 -4.95
CA VAL A 109 18.86 19.19 -5.07
C VAL A 109 19.68 18.34 -6.06
N ASN A 110 19.16 17.20 -6.49
CA ASN A 110 19.83 16.26 -7.40
C ASN A 110 21.20 15.79 -6.88
N SER A 111 21.32 15.61 -5.56
CA SER A 111 22.56 15.20 -4.92
C SER A 111 22.49 13.75 -4.46
N MET A 112 23.35 12.92 -5.06
CA MET A 112 23.42 11.49 -4.76
C MET A 112 23.80 11.21 -3.30
N SER A 113 24.58 12.10 -2.66
CA SER A 113 24.95 11.96 -1.25
C SER A 113 23.75 12.02 -0.31
N VAL A 114 22.80 12.92 -0.60
CA VAL A 114 21.57 13.09 0.19
C VAL A 114 20.62 11.92 -0.07
N LEU A 115 20.51 11.46 -1.32
CA LEU A 115 19.73 10.28 -1.69
C LEU A 115 20.23 9.03 -0.97
N ASN A 116 21.55 8.80 -0.97
CA ASN A 116 22.17 7.65 -0.31
C ASN A 116 21.95 7.66 1.21
N ALA A 117 21.99 8.83 1.84
CA ALA A 117 21.66 8.97 3.25
C ALA A 117 20.18 8.64 3.52
N GLY A 118 19.26 9.10 2.65
CA GLY A 118 17.84 8.73 2.72
C GLY A 118 17.63 7.22 2.60
N TYR A 119 18.29 6.55 1.65
CA TYR A 119 18.21 5.10 1.51
C TYR A 119 18.76 4.35 2.73
N ALA A 120 19.85 4.83 3.33
CA ALA A 120 20.40 4.24 4.55
C ALA A 120 19.41 4.31 5.73
N PHE A 121 18.73 5.45 5.91
CA PHE A 121 17.67 5.58 6.91
C PHE A 121 16.47 4.67 6.61
N GLY A 122 16.12 4.48 5.33
CA GLY A 122 15.06 3.57 4.92
C GLY A 122 15.29 2.11 5.37
N TYR A 123 16.54 1.62 5.34
CA TYR A 123 16.85 0.29 5.88
C TYR A 123 16.63 0.20 7.39
N LEU A 124 16.97 1.27 8.13
CA LEU A 124 16.78 1.34 9.57
C LEU A 124 15.28 1.30 9.93
N VAL A 125 14.47 2.07 9.19
CA VAL A 125 13.01 2.07 9.31
C VAL A 125 12.42 0.69 9.01
N ALA A 126 12.94 -0.03 8.00
CA ALA A 126 12.44 -1.36 7.67
C ALA A 126 12.64 -2.38 8.81
N VAL A 127 13.80 -2.33 9.47
CA VAL A 127 14.10 -3.23 10.61
C VAL A 127 13.22 -2.90 11.81
N MET A 128 13.06 -1.62 12.13
CA MET A 128 12.25 -1.22 13.28
C MET A 128 10.74 -1.45 13.03
N SER A 129 10.25 -1.19 11.82
CA SER A 129 8.87 -1.50 11.42
C SER A 129 8.58 -3.00 11.48
N TYR A 130 9.55 -3.84 11.12
CA TYR A 130 9.43 -5.29 11.30
C TYR A 130 9.28 -5.65 12.79
N TRP A 131 10.10 -5.06 13.67
CA TRP A 131 9.97 -5.26 15.11
C TRP A 131 8.60 -4.81 15.64
N ALA A 132 8.12 -3.63 15.23
CA ALA A 132 6.82 -3.13 15.66
C ALA A 132 5.64 -3.96 15.15
N GLY A 133 5.71 -4.44 13.89
CA GLY A 133 4.71 -5.33 13.31
C GLY A 133 4.65 -6.68 14.02
N CYS A 134 5.80 -7.29 14.30
CA CYS A 134 5.88 -8.52 15.09
C CYS A 134 5.34 -8.30 16.51
N ALA A 135 5.65 -7.17 17.14
CA ALA A 135 5.23 -6.92 18.50
C ALA A 135 3.73 -6.61 18.60
N GLY A 136 3.12 -6.04 17.57
CA GLY A 136 1.66 -5.95 17.45
C GLY A 136 0.98 -7.32 17.29
N LEU A 137 1.61 -8.27 16.58
CA LEU A 137 1.06 -9.63 16.38
C LEU A 137 1.16 -10.51 17.62
N PHE A 138 2.24 -10.36 18.40
CA PHE A 138 2.47 -11.11 19.64
C PHE A 138 1.83 -10.47 20.88
N ALA A 139 1.07 -9.39 20.72
CA ALA A 139 0.32 -8.78 21.81
C ALA A 139 -0.96 -9.58 22.11
N GLY A 140 -1.29 -9.78 23.40
CA GLY A 140 -2.59 -10.33 23.82
C GLY A 140 -2.60 -11.80 24.22
N GLY A 141 -1.46 -12.37 24.67
CA GLY A 141 -1.43 -13.68 25.33
C GLY A 141 -1.73 -14.92 24.47
N VAL A 142 -1.87 -14.76 23.15
CA VAL A 142 -2.09 -15.88 22.21
C VAL A 142 -0.78 -16.61 21.82
N THR A 143 0.38 -16.07 22.18
CA THR A 143 1.70 -16.68 21.94
C THR A 143 2.51 -16.89 23.23
N PRO A 144 3.42 -17.89 23.29
CA PRO A 144 4.20 -18.19 24.50
C PRO A 144 5.20 -17.11 24.92
N PHE A 145 5.48 -16.14 24.04
CA PHE A 145 6.42 -15.04 24.25
C PHE A 145 5.77 -13.73 23.79
N GLU A 146 5.96 -12.68 24.59
CA GLU A 146 5.57 -11.30 24.27
C GLU A 146 6.86 -10.49 24.15
N ILE A 147 7.05 -9.79 23.03
CA ILE A 147 8.20 -8.90 22.82
C ILE A 147 7.86 -7.49 23.34
N PRO A 148 8.78 -6.84 24.06
CA PRO A 148 8.50 -5.58 24.74
C PRO A 148 8.29 -4.42 23.74
N THR A 149 7.16 -3.73 23.87
CA THR A 149 6.80 -2.55 23.07
C THR A 149 6.88 -1.22 23.82
N PHE A 150 7.32 -1.24 25.08
CA PHE A 150 7.42 -0.08 25.99
C PHE A 150 6.23 0.90 25.84
N PRO A 151 5.10 0.60 26.51
CA PRO A 151 3.92 1.47 26.49
C PRO A 151 4.25 2.86 27.01
N MET A 152 3.77 3.92 26.34
CA MET A 152 4.02 5.30 26.75
C MET A 152 3.04 5.79 27.82
N TYR A 153 1.87 5.17 27.92
CA TYR A 153 0.90 5.47 28.96
C TYR A 153 1.13 4.55 30.18
N LYS A 154 0.94 5.09 31.38
CA LYS A 154 0.81 4.27 32.59
C LYS A 154 -0.64 3.80 32.67
N GLU A 155 -0.86 2.50 32.82
CA GLU A 155 -2.15 1.96 33.27
C GLU A 155 -2.46 2.61 34.63
N ALA A 156 -3.62 3.27 34.73
CA ALA A 156 -4.13 3.84 35.97
C ALA A 156 -4.98 2.80 36.72
#